data_AF-A0A1I2FDZ5-F1
#
_entry.id   AF-A0A1I2FDZ5-F1
#
_cell.length_a   1.000
_cell.length_b   1.000
_cell.length_c   1.000
_cell.angle_alpha   90.00
_cell.angle_beta   90.00
_cell.angle_gamma   90.00
#
_symmetry.space_group_name_H-M   'P 1'
#
loop_
_entity.id
_entity.type
_entity.pdbx_description
1 polymer ?
#
loop_
_entity_poly.entity_id
_entity_poly.type
_entity_poly.pdbx_seq_one_letter_code
_entity_poly.pdbx_strand_id
1 'polypeptide(L)'
;MVRVKENLIENKKSPHQEGLHSAERVVSKHFSDMFNAYSKAINKAYNRTGSLFESPFKRLIVEDSAYFSRLVWYIHYNPQKHGFVKDFKDYPYSSYYSHISNKPTRLQREELLTWFGDANEYKYFHQLQHSENEFDKYIIEFD
;
A
#
# COMPACT_ATOMS: atom_id res chain seq x y z
N MET A 1 -15.63 -12.56 7.92
CA MET A 1 -15.16 -11.51 8.85
C MET A 1 -13.65 -11.54 8.82
N VAL A 2 -13.01 -10.59 8.16
CA VAL A 2 -11.55 -10.49 8.13
C VAL A 2 -11.10 -10.13 9.55
N ARG A 3 -10.37 -11.04 10.21
CA ARG A 3 -9.79 -10.80 11.53
C ARG A 3 -8.33 -10.42 11.31
N VAL A 4 -7.92 -9.27 11.83
CA VAL A 4 -6.52 -8.81 11.86
C VAL A 4 -5.85 -9.38 13.11
N LYS A 5 -4.64 -9.95 12.97
CA LYS A 5 -3.79 -10.28 14.13
C LYS A 5 -2.65 -9.27 14.18
N GLU A 6 -2.56 -8.55 15.29
CA GLU A 6 -1.42 -7.71 15.63
C GLU A 6 -0.24 -8.61 16.03
N ASN A 7 0.91 -8.46 15.36
CA ASN A 7 2.16 -9.02 15.86
C ASN A 7 2.68 -8.11 16.97
N LEU A 8 2.73 -8.67 18.19
CA LEU A 8 3.11 -7.98 19.42
C LEU A 8 4.61 -7.68 19.45
N ILE A 9 4.99 -6.42 19.21
CA ILE A 9 6.13 -5.83 19.91
C ILE A 9 5.53 -5.19 21.15
N GLU A 10 5.72 -5.82 22.31
CA GLU A 10 5.19 -5.35 23.59
C GLU A 10 5.75 -3.95 23.92
N ASN A 11 4.92 -2.93 23.72
CA ASN A 11 5.02 -1.68 24.44
C ASN A 11 3.68 -1.48 25.15
N LYS A 12 3.66 -1.69 26.47
CA LYS A 12 2.47 -1.46 27.32
C LYS A 12 1.90 -0.07 27.04
N LYS A 13 0.73 -0.02 26.40
CA LYS A 13 0.05 1.19 25.95
C LYS A 13 -1.19 1.46 26.81
N SER A 14 -1.45 2.74 27.06
CA SER A 14 -2.45 3.25 28.02
C SER A 14 -3.89 2.84 27.66
N PRO A 15 -4.81 2.63 28.66
CA PRO A 15 -6.16 2.12 28.45
C PRO A 15 -7.05 2.95 27.50
N HIS A 16 -6.66 4.19 27.19
CA HIS A 16 -7.35 5.03 26.21
C HIS A 16 -7.09 4.63 24.74
N GLN A 17 -6.21 3.66 24.46
CA GLN A 17 -5.87 3.21 23.11
C GLN A 17 -6.66 1.98 22.62
N GLU A 18 -7.47 1.34 23.48
CA GLU A 18 -8.20 0.08 23.19
C GLU A 18 -9.73 0.24 23.05
N GLY A 19 -10.23 1.44 22.79
CA GLY A 19 -11.65 1.67 22.52
C GLY A 19 -12.10 1.19 21.13
N LEU A 20 -13.41 1.01 20.92
CA LEU A 20 -14.02 0.74 19.59
C LEU A 20 -13.65 1.80 18.54
N HIS A 21 -13.30 3.01 19.01
CA HIS A 21 -12.92 4.17 18.19
C HIS A 21 -11.40 4.38 18.08
N SER A 22 -10.56 3.41 18.47
CA SER A 22 -9.12 3.53 18.23
C SER A 22 -8.85 3.67 16.73
N ALA A 23 -7.86 4.49 16.35
CA ALA A 23 -7.50 4.70 14.94
C ALA A 23 -7.24 3.37 14.22
N GLU A 24 -6.64 2.41 14.92
CA GLU A 24 -6.39 1.05 14.43
C GLU A 24 -7.68 0.28 14.11
N ARG A 25 -8.66 0.32 15.01
CA ARG A 25 -9.96 -0.34 14.77
C ARG A 25 -10.74 0.35 13.66
N VAL A 26 -10.67 1.68 13.59
CA VAL A 26 -11.30 2.47 12.53
C VAL A 26 -10.71 2.07 11.17
N VAL A 27 -9.39 2.08 11.00
CA VAL A 27 -8.73 1.68 9.75
C VAL A 27 -9.06 0.23 9.39
N SER A 28 -8.94 -0.69 10.36
CA SER A 28 -9.24 -2.12 10.14
C SER A 28 -10.68 -2.35 9.71
N LYS A 29 -11.63 -1.58 10.27
CA LYS A 29 -13.03 -1.64 9.88
C LYS A 29 -13.24 -1.17 8.44
N HIS A 30 -12.64 -0.06 8.04
CA HIS A 30 -12.77 0.46 6.66
C HIS A 30 -12.22 -0.55 5.64
N PHE A 31 -11.06 -1.15 5.89
CA PHE A 31 -10.52 -2.20 5.03
C PHE A 31 -11.42 -3.45 5.00
N SER A 32 -11.92 -3.89 6.16
CA SER A 32 -12.86 -5.02 6.22
C SER A 32 -14.12 -4.75 5.39
N ASP A 33 -14.72 -3.57 5.54
CA ASP A 33 -15.91 -3.18 4.78
C ASP A 33 -15.63 -3.13 3.27
N MET A 34 -14.48 -2.57 2.86
CA MET A 34 -14.04 -2.55 1.47
C MET A 34 -13.86 -3.97 0.89
N PHE A 35 -13.11 -4.84 1.58
CA PHE A 35 -12.86 -6.20 1.12
C PHE A 35 -14.14 -7.03 1.04
N ASN A 36 -15.05 -6.87 2.01
CA ASN A 36 -16.34 -7.55 2.01
C ASN A 36 -17.22 -7.07 0.85
N ALA A 37 -17.29 -5.75 0.61
CA ALA A 37 -18.06 -5.18 -0.49
C ALA A 37 -17.53 -5.66 -1.85
N TYR A 38 -16.21 -5.62 -2.04
CA TYR A 38 -15.57 -6.06 -3.28
C TYR A 38 -15.75 -7.57 -3.51
N SER A 39 -15.53 -8.40 -2.49
CA SER A 39 -15.74 -9.86 -2.60
C SER A 39 -17.18 -10.20 -2.98
N LYS A 40 -18.16 -9.52 -2.37
CA LYS A 40 -19.58 -9.70 -2.72
C LYS A 40 -19.88 -9.29 -4.16
N ALA A 41 -19.31 -8.18 -4.63
CA ALA A 41 -19.49 -7.72 -6.00
C ALA A 41 -18.92 -8.72 -7.02
N ILE A 42 -17.69 -9.20 -6.80
CA ILE A 42 -17.06 -10.22 -7.65
C ILE A 42 -17.82 -11.54 -7.61
N ASN A 43 -18.21 -12.02 -6.42
CA ASN A 43 -18.99 -13.25 -6.29
C ASN A 43 -20.32 -13.17 -7.05
N LYS A 44 -21.00 -12.03 -6.97
CA LYS A 44 -22.22 -11.79 -7.74
C LYS A 44 -21.97 -11.72 -9.26
N ALA A 45 -20.91 -11.01 -9.69
CA ALA A 45 -20.61 -10.81 -11.11
C ALA A 45 -20.20 -12.12 -11.82
N TYR A 46 -19.50 -13.00 -11.12
CA TYR A 46 -18.93 -14.23 -11.69
C TYR A 46 -19.60 -15.52 -11.18
N ASN A 47 -20.75 -15.40 -10.49
CA ASN A 47 -21.46 -16.52 -9.87
C ASN A 47 -20.55 -17.43 -9.00
N ARG A 48 -19.63 -16.79 -8.26
CA ARG A 48 -18.72 -17.46 -7.34
C ARG A 48 -19.24 -17.40 -5.90
N THR A 49 -18.69 -18.25 -5.05
CA THR A 49 -18.91 -18.23 -3.59
C THR A 49 -17.57 -18.30 -2.86
N GLY A 50 -17.56 -17.95 -1.57
CA GLY A 50 -16.35 -17.99 -0.73
C GLY A 50 -15.59 -16.66 -0.64
N SER A 51 -14.43 -16.72 0.02
CA SER A 51 -13.54 -15.56 0.19
C SER A 51 -12.77 -15.27 -1.09
N LEU A 52 -12.56 -13.98 -1.39
CA LEU A 52 -11.67 -13.54 -2.46
C LEU A 52 -10.26 -13.17 -1.94
N PHE A 53 -10.19 -12.61 -0.74
CA PHE A 53 -8.94 -12.16 -0.13
C PHE A 53 -8.43 -13.17 0.90
N GLU A 54 -7.11 -13.26 1.02
CA GLU A 54 -6.45 -13.93 2.13
C GLU A 54 -6.55 -13.07 3.41
N SER A 55 -6.65 -13.72 4.58
CA SER A 55 -6.84 -13.07 5.87
C SER A 55 -5.89 -13.68 6.90
N PRO A 56 -5.28 -12.87 7.80
CA PRO A 56 -5.35 -11.41 7.92
C PRO A 56 -4.57 -10.65 6.84
N PHE A 57 -5.00 -9.42 6.52
CA PHE A 57 -4.09 -8.46 5.88
C PHE A 57 -3.04 -8.01 6.91
N LYS A 58 -1.81 -7.78 6.43
CA LYS A 58 -0.69 -7.34 7.26
C LYS A 58 -0.38 -5.87 6.99
N ARG A 59 0.29 -5.22 7.94
CA ARG A 59 0.70 -3.80 7.84
C ARG A 59 2.02 -3.58 8.55
N LEU A 60 2.83 -2.67 8.02
CA LEU A 60 4.05 -2.16 8.65
C LEU A 60 3.88 -0.66 8.89
N ILE A 61 4.39 -0.18 10.02
CA ILE A 61 4.39 1.25 10.33
C ILE A 61 5.51 1.90 9.52
N VAL A 62 5.21 3.01 8.85
CA VAL A 62 6.21 3.84 8.19
C VAL A 62 6.80 4.80 9.22
N GLU A 63 7.99 4.46 9.72
CA GLU A 63 8.61 5.15 10.86
C GLU A 63 9.51 6.32 10.45
N ASP A 64 10.02 6.33 9.21
CA ASP A 64 10.96 7.34 8.74
C ASP A 64 10.72 7.76 7.28
N SER A 65 11.30 8.90 6.91
CA SER A 65 11.08 9.54 5.61
C SER A 65 11.76 8.80 4.45
N ALA A 66 12.89 8.14 4.71
CA ALA A 66 13.58 7.34 3.71
C ALA A 66 12.76 6.09 3.38
N TYR A 67 12.18 5.44 4.41
CA TYR A 67 11.25 4.34 4.21
C TYR A 67 10.03 4.78 3.40
N PHE A 68 9.37 5.90 3.74
CA PHE A 68 8.23 6.37 2.94
C PHE A 68 8.58 6.53 1.45
N SER A 69 9.71 7.18 1.15
CA SER A 69 10.15 7.41 -0.23
C SER A 69 10.41 6.10 -0.99
N ARG A 70 11.09 5.16 -0.32
CA ARG A 70 11.34 3.80 -0.83
C ARG A 70 10.04 3.01 -1.02
N LEU A 71 9.08 3.14 -0.12
CA LEU A 71 7.78 2.46 -0.20
C LEU A 71 6.99 2.93 -1.43
N VAL A 72 6.98 4.24 -1.70
CA VAL A 72 6.33 4.80 -2.89
C VAL A 72 6.94 4.22 -4.17
N TRP A 73 8.27 4.15 -4.25
CA TRP A 73 8.94 3.50 -5.38
C TRP A 73 8.58 2.02 -5.47
N TYR A 74 8.66 1.30 -4.35
CA TYR A 74 8.39 -0.13 -4.27
C TYR A 74 7.01 -0.48 -4.81
N ILE A 75 5.98 0.27 -4.42
CA ILE A 75 4.61 0.09 -4.93
C ILE A 75 4.55 0.16 -6.45
N HIS A 76 5.29 1.09 -7.06
CA HIS A 76 5.35 1.21 -8.53
C HIS A 76 6.21 0.12 -9.16
N TYR A 77 7.33 -0.25 -8.54
CA TYR A 77 8.25 -1.27 -9.04
C TYR A 77 7.69 -2.70 -8.95
N ASN A 78 6.76 -2.95 -8.02
CA ASN A 78 6.21 -4.27 -7.72
C ASN A 78 5.77 -5.10 -8.96
N PRO A 79 5.04 -4.54 -9.94
CA PRO A 79 4.65 -5.27 -11.14
C PRO A 79 5.85 -5.70 -12.00
N GLN A 80 6.91 -4.90 -12.04
CA GLN A 80 8.14 -5.25 -12.74
C GLN A 80 8.91 -6.34 -11.98
N LYS A 81 9.04 -6.19 -10.65
CA LYS A 81 9.68 -7.17 -9.77
C LYS A 81 9.11 -8.58 -9.97
N HIS A 82 7.78 -8.71 -9.96
CA HIS A 82 7.11 -10.01 -10.12
C HIS A 82 6.88 -10.41 -11.57
N GLY A 83 7.49 -9.70 -12.54
CA GLY A 83 7.50 -10.10 -13.95
C GLY A 83 6.18 -9.91 -14.71
N PHE A 84 5.24 -9.12 -14.19
CA PHE A 84 4.01 -8.76 -14.93
C PHE A 84 4.32 -7.86 -16.12
N VAL A 85 5.34 -7.01 -16.00
CA VAL A 85 5.82 -6.10 -17.04
C VAL A 85 7.34 -6.02 -17.01
N LYS A 86 7.97 -5.59 -18.12
CA LYS A 86 9.43 -5.40 -18.19
C LYS A 86 9.87 -4.05 -17.64
N ASP A 87 9.04 -3.01 -17.82
CA ASP A 87 9.20 -1.69 -17.25
C ASP A 87 7.95 -1.40 -16.40
N PHE A 88 8.14 -0.95 -15.16
CA PHE A 88 7.04 -0.57 -14.25
C PHE A 88 6.11 0.48 -14.86
N LYS A 89 6.64 1.31 -15.78
CA LYS A 89 5.88 2.30 -16.54
C LYS A 89 4.88 1.69 -17.51
N ASP A 90 4.98 0.40 -17.81
CA ASP A 90 4.00 -0.28 -18.67
C ASP A 90 2.80 -0.80 -17.88
N TYR A 91 2.83 -0.74 -16.54
CA TYR A 91 1.73 -1.24 -15.71
C TYR A 91 0.62 -0.18 -15.54
N PRO A 92 -0.57 -0.38 -16.15
CA PRO A 92 -1.61 0.64 -16.19
C PRO A 92 -2.33 0.81 -14.85
N TYR A 93 -2.25 -0.18 -13.95
CA TYR A 93 -2.92 -0.19 -12.66
C TYR A 93 -2.02 0.37 -11.54
N SER A 94 -1.25 1.42 -11.84
CA SER A 94 -0.40 2.13 -10.90
C SER A 94 -0.75 3.62 -10.82
N SER A 95 -0.42 4.27 -9.70
CA SER A 95 -0.62 5.71 -9.54
C SER A 95 0.52 6.56 -10.11
N TYR A 96 1.62 5.95 -10.60
CA TYR A 96 2.80 6.65 -11.12
C TYR A 96 2.43 7.74 -12.15
N TYR A 97 1.68 7.40 -13.20
CA TYR A 97 1.23 8.38 -14.20
C TYR A 97 0.24 9.40 -13.66
N SER A 98 -0.56 9.03 -12.67
CA SER A 98 -1.45 9.97 -12.00
C SER A 98 -0.66 11.03 -11.23
N HIS A 99 0.55 10.75 -10.75
CA HIS A 99 1.40 11.77 -10.12
C HIS A 99 2.07 12.70 -11.14
N ILE A 100 2.58 12.17 -12.25
CA ILE A 100 3.37 12.97 -13.22
C ILE A 100 2.53 13.66 -14.31
N SER A 101 1.24 13.32 -14.43
CA SER A 101 0.35 13.94 -15.42
C SER A 101 -0.37 15.17 -14.88
N ASN A 102 -0.79 16.06 -15.79
CA ASN A 102 -1.58 17.25 -15.46
C ASN A 102 -3.10 16.98 -15.38
N LYS A 103 -3.53 15.71 -15.49
CA LYS A 103 -4.96 15.37 -15.45
C LYS A 103 -5.52 15.54 -14.03
N PRO A 104 -6.81 15.85 -13.84
CA PRO A 104 -7.41 15.85 -12.51
C PRO A 104 -7.26 14.49 -11.83
N THR A 105 -6.96 14.49 -10.53
CA THR A 105 -6.81 13.27 -9.73
C THR A 105 -7.37 13.48 -8.33
N ARG A 106 -7.72 12.38 -7.65
CA ARG A 106 -8.07 12.37 -6.22
C ARG A 106 -6.87 12.14 -5.31
N LEU A 107 -5.70 11.89 -5.90
CA LEU A 107 -4.45 11.69 -5.16
C LEU A 107 -3.93 13.04 -4.65
N GLN A 108 -3.26 13.03 -3.50
CA GLN A 108 -2.52 14.18 -2.97
C GLN A 108 -1.20 14.37 -3.74
N ARG A 109 -1.34 14.66 -5.04
CA ARG A 109 -0.21 14.78 -5.98
C ARG A 109 0.78 15.83 -5.51
N GLU A 110 0.31 17.02 -5.16
CA GLU A 110 1.17 18.15 -4.83
C GLU A 110 2.00 17.88 -3.58
N GLU A 111 1.39 17.29 -2.54
CA GLU A 111 2.07 16.88 -1.32
C GLU A 111 3.15 15.82 -1.61
N LEU A 112 2.81 14.79 -2.38
CA LEU A 112 3.78 13.75 -2.74
C LEU A 112 4.92 14.32 -3.58
N LEU A 113 4.65 15.13 -4.61
CA LEU A 113 5.71 15.69 -5.44
C LEU A 113 6.60 16.64 -4.65
N THR A 114 6.03 17.45 -3.75
CA THR A 114 6.79 18.33 -2.85
C THR A 114 7.68 17.52 -1.90
N TRP A 115 7.20 16.38 -1.41
CA TRP A 115 8.00 15.48 -0.57
C TRP A 115 9.27 15.01 -1.29
N PHE A 116 9.18 14.71 -2.59
CA PHE A 116 10.33 14.33 -3.41
C PHE A 116 11.15 15.54 -3.89
N GLY A 117 10.74 16.77 -3.57
CA GLY A 117 11.31 18.01 -4.09
C GLY A 117 10.46 18.57 -5.23
N ASP A 118 10.36 17.83 -6.33
CA ASP A 118 9.46 18.15 -7.44
C ASP A 118 9.13 16.92 -8.32
N ALA A 119 8.44 17.14 -9.44
CA ALA A 119 8.13 16.10 -10.41
C ALA A 119 9.35 15.47 -11.11
N ASN A 120 10.46 16.22 -11.25
CA ASN A 120 11.69 15.73 -11.86
C ASN A 120 12.46 14.85 -10.88
N GLU A 121 12.60 15.28 -9.63
CA GLU A 121 13.23 14.49 -8.56
C GLU A 121 12.42 13.22 -8.26
N TYR A 122 11.08 13.30 -8.28
CA TYR A 122 10.22 12.13 -8.20
C TYR A 122 10.53 11.13 -9.33
N LYS A 123 10.61 11.59 -10.58
CA LYS A 123 10.94 10.73 -11.73
C LYS A 123 12.34 10.16 -11.62
N TYR A 124 13.31 10.98 -11.23
CA TYR A 124 14.70 10.58 -11.06
C TYR A 124 14.82 9.49 -10.00
N PHE A 125 14.20 9.68 -8.82
CA PHE A 125 14.16 8.68 -7.76
C PHE A 125 13.57 7.35 -8.24
N HIS A 126 12.60 7.38 -9.15
CA HIS A 126 12.01 6.17 -9.73
C HIS A 126 12.86 5.48 -10.80
N GLN A 127 13.85 6.18 -11.36
CA GLN A 127 14.79 5.63 -12.33
C GLN A 127 16.04 5.05 -11.67
N LEU A 128 16.33 5.44 -10.42
CA LEU A 128 17.42 4.87 -9.64
C LEU A 128 17.18 3.37 -9.45
N GLN A 129 18.23 2.57 -9.67
CA GLN A 129 18.23 1.19 -9.21
C GLN A 129 18.42 1.19 -7.70
N HIS A 130 17.39 0.78 -6.97
CA HIS A 130 17.48 0.52 -5.54
C HIS A 130 17.80 -0.96 -5.34
N SER A 131 18.65 -1.28 -4.37
CA SER A 131 19.03 -2.67 -4.11
C SER A 131 17.89 -3.39 -3.38
N GLU A 132 17.51 -4.59 -3.82
CA GLU A 132 16.39 -5.34 -3.22
C GLU A 132 16.59 -5.59 -1.71
N ASN A 133 17.84 -5.80 -1.29
CA ASN A 133 18.22 -5.99 0.11
C ASN A 133 17.89 -4.75 0.98
N GLU A 134 17.71 -3.57 0.39
CA GLU A 134 17.31 -2.37 1.12
C GLU A 134 15.84 -2.38 1.50
N PHE A 135 15.03 -3.32 1.00
CA PHE A 135 13.57 -3.36 1.18
C PHE A 135 13.10 -4.48 2.09
N ASP A 136 13.88 -5.52 2.34
CA ASP A 136 13.46 -6.70 3.12
C ASP A 136 12.95 -6.36 4.52
N LYS A 137 13.46 -5.28 5.12
CA LYS A 137 12.99 -4.79 6.44
C LYS A 137 11.67 -4.01 6.38
N TYR A 138 11.28 -3.58 5.18
CA TYR A 138 10.24 -2.59 4.92
C TYR A 138 9.06 -3.14 4.12
N ILE A 139 9.15 -4.39 3.66
CA ILE A 139 8.10 -5.04 2.89
C ILE A 139 7.70 -6.35 3.55
N ILE A 140 6.46 -6.76 3.33
CA ILE A 140 5.99 -8.08 3.72
C ILE A 140 5.79 -8.84 2.43
N GLU A 141 6.73 -9.72 2.14
CA GLU A 141 6.64 -10.65 1.02
C GLU A 141 6.18 -12.03 1.49
N PHE A 142 5.53 -12.74 0.57
CA PHE A 142 5.11 -14.11 0.77
C PHE A 142 5.89 -14.96 -0.25
N ASP A 143 6.46 -16.06 0.22
CA ASP A 143 7.10 -17.08 -0.62
C ASP A 143 6.07 -17.81 -1.50
#